data_AF-A0A7C7I9U1-F1
#
_entry.id   AF-A0A7C7I9U1-F1
#
_cell.length_a   1.000
_cell.length_b   1.000
_cell.length_c   1.000
_cell.angle_alpha   90.00
_cell.angle_beta   90.00
_cell.angle_gamma   90.00
#
_symmetry.space_group_name_H-M   'P 1'
#
loop_
_entity.id
_entity.type
_entity.pdbx_description
1 polymer ?
#
loop_
_entity_poly.entity_id
_entity_poly.type
_entity_poly.pdbx_seq_one_letter_code
_entity_poly.pdbx_strand_id
1 'polypeptide(L)'
;MLDQRLGNVEQDYASIYSFKMTVQDMIQRSSANRPKRKPPFYFDGGAYASYNLTEVALNLNMIRVKKHQAREEENRVTEQRSFLIDRTESPNPPEVVEFNGRRFVRDYSGATRLKQIYGYSCQVCGCTVATFECVRADACGYAEVHHIKPLGSGHQGPDYPGNMLVLCPNHHAAFDLSTMALDPETLEVYDLEADRELHNKGPIFLHESGHDFDSECLRYA
;
A
#
# COMPACT_ATOMS: atom_id res chain seq x y z
N MET A 1 36.54 38.08 -1.68
CA MET A 1 36.60 36.63 -1.94
C MET A 1 35.42 35.95 -1.25
N LEU A 2 34.21 36.18 -1.74
CA LEU A 2 32.97 35.66 -1.19
C LEU A 2 32.07 35.34 -2.39
N ASP A 3 32.42 34.28 -3.11
CA ASP A 3 31.51 33.68 -4.09
C ASP A 3 32.03 32.30 -4.50
N GLN A 4 31.56 31.24 -3.82
CA GLN A 4 31.72 29.84 -4.29
C GLN A 4 30.96 28.78 -3.44
N ARG A 5 29.93 29.14 -2.66
CA ARG A 5 29.18 28.16 -1.83
C ARG A 5 27.66 28.12 -2.08
N LEU A 6 27.21 28.52 -3.27
CA LEU A 6 25.79 28.42 -3.67
C LEU A 6 25.56 27.48 -4.88
N GLY A 7 26.50 26.57 -5.17
CA GLY A 7 26.45 25.75 -6.38
C GLY A 7 25.74 24.39 -6.29
N ASN A 8 25.41 23.87 -5.10
CA ASN A 8 24.95 22.48 -4.95
C ASN A 8 23.61 22.32 -4.22
N VAL A 9 22.80 23.38 -4.11
CA VAL A 9 21.49 23.29 -3.43
C VAL A 9 20.34 23.25 -4.44
N GLU A 10 20.52 23.59 -5.71
CA GLU A 10 19.40 23.62 -6.67
C GLU A 10 19.13 22.27 -7.39
N GLN A 11 20.09 21.33 -7.42
CA GLN A 11 19.90 20.03 -8.09
C GLN A 11 19.10 19.03 -7.22
N ASP A 12 19.18 19.11 -5.89
CA ASP A 12 18.42 18.25 -4.96
C ASP A 12 16.94 18.65 -4.81
N TYR A 13 16.56 19.87 -5.23
CA TYR A 13 15.17 20.32 -5.12
C TYR A 13 14.32 19.83 -6.30
N ALA A 14 14.92 19.47 -7.43
CA ALA A 14 14.19 19.01 -8.62
C ALA A 14 13.56 17.61 -8.44
N SER A 15 14.22 16.69 -7.71
CA SER A 15 13.67 15.34 -7.45
C SER A 15 12.55 15.36 -6.41
N ILE A 16 12.73 16.16 -5.35
CA ILE A 16 11.72 16.35 -4.28
C ILE A 16 10.44 17.00 -4.84
N TYR A 17 10.56 17.94 -5.78
CA TYR A 17 9.39 18.56 -6.44
C TYR A 17 8.67 17.62 -7.40
N SER A 18 9.40 16.73 -8.09
CA SER A 18 8.81 15.70 -8.97
C SER A 18 7.95 14.69 -8.18
N PHE A 19 8.44 14.24 -7.02
CA PHE A 19 7.71 13.30 -6.17
C PHE A 19 6.58 13.97 -5.36
N LYS A 20 6.73 15.23 -4.90
CA LYS A 20 5.59 15.95 -4.30
C LYS A 20 4.44 16.20 -5.28
N MET A 21 4.73 16.30 -6.59
CA MET A 21 3.71 16.36 -7.63
C MET A 21 2.92 15.05 -7.78
N THR A 22 3.52 13.88 -7.53
CA THR A 22 2.82 12.58 -7.67
C THR A 22 1.83 12.31 -6.53
N VAL A 23 2.09 12.80 -5.31
CA VAL A 23 1.19 12.64 -4.14
C VAL A 23 -0.10 13.46 -4.27
N GLN A 24 0.00 14.72 -4.72
CA GLN A 24 -1.18 15.56 -4.99
C GLN A 24 -2.05 14.95 -6.11
N ASP A 25 -1.43 14.29 -7.07
CA ASP A 25 -2.11 13.51 -8.12
C ASP A 25 -2.80 12.25 -7.59
N MET A 26 -2.21 11.52 -6.64
CA MET A 26 -2.84 10.36 -5.97
C MET A 26 -4.13 10.76 -5.24
N ILE A 27 -4.11 11.91 -4.55
CA ILE A 27 -5.26 12.43 -3.80
C ILE A 27 -6.40 12.86 -4.75
N GLN A 28 -6.08 13.53 -5.87
CA GLN A 28 -7.08 14.03 -6.83
C GLN A 28 -7.82 12.92 -7.61
N ARG A 29 -7.19 11.74 -7.78
CA ARG A 29 -7.72 10.61 -8.59
C ARG A 29 -8.68 9.67 -7.84
N SER A 30 -8.90 9.89 -6.54
CA SER A 30 -9.72 9.05 -5.66
C SER A 30 -11.21 9.47 -5.56
N SER A 31 -11.67 10.35 -6.46
CA SER A 31 -12.99 10.98 -6.38
C SER A 31 -14.18 9.99 -6.51
N ALA A 32 -15.27 10.36 -5.82
CA ALA A 32 -16.34 9.51 -5.28
C ALA A 32 -17.26 8.73 -6.27
N ASN A 33 -16.87 8.52 -7.52
CA ASN A 33 -17.74 7.96 -8.56
C ASN A 33 -17.18 6.73 -9.30
N ARG A 34 -16.53 5.80 -8.57
CA ARG A 34 -15.92 4.58 -9.16
C ARG A 34 -16.85 3.35 -9.12
N PRO A 35 -17.20 2.72 -10.26
CA PRO A 35 -17.83 1.40 -10.27
C PRO A 35 -16.82 0.26 -9.97
N LYS A 36 -17.27 -0.72 -9.18
CA LYS A 36 -16.46 -1.68 -8.38
C LYS A 36 -15.60 -2.73 -9.11
N ARG A 37 -15.37 -2.70 -10.43
CA ARG A 37 -14.64 -3.80 -11.12
C ARG A 37 -13.69 -3.35 -12.26
N LYS A 38 -12.39 -3.67 -12.09
CA LYS A 38 -11.22 -3.69 -13.03
C LYS A 38 -10.19 -2.51 -12.94
N PRO A 39 -8.96 -2.70 -13.49
CA PRO A 39 -7.66 -3.11 -12.88
C PRO A 39 -6.74 -1.87 -12.58
N PRO A 40 -5.42 -1.96 -12.24
CA PRO A 40 -4.67 -0.83 -11.69
C PRO A 40 -4.41 0.27 -12.75
N PHE A 41 -4.44 1.52 -12.29
CA PHE A 41 -4.46 2.76 -13.09
C PHE A 41 -3.05 3.22 -13.49
N TYR A 42 -2.90 3.75 -14.72
CA TYR A 42 -1.73 4.54 -15.18
C TYR A 42 -2.20 5.79 -15.96
N PHE A 43 -1.32 6.81 -15.97
CA PHE A 43 -1.53 8.25 -16.18
C PHE A 43 -2.00 8.70 -17.59
N ASP A 44 -2.90 9.70 -17.67
CA ASP A 44 -3.03 10.67 -18.77
C ASP A 44 -3.64 11.99 -18.24
N GLY A 45 -3.17 13.14 -18.73
CA GLY A 45 -3.28 14.46 -18.07
C GLY A 45 -4.58 15.24 -18.31
N GLY A 46 -5.02 15.99 -17.29
CA GLY A 46 -6.11 16.98 -17.39
C GLY A 46 -6.50 17.61 -16.03
N ALA A 47 -6.67 18.94 -16.00
CA ALA A 47 -6.67 19.83 -14.83
C ALA A 47 -7.98 19.93 -13.99
N TYR A 48 -7.95 20.84 -12.98
CA TYR A 48 -9.04 21.49 -12.16
C TYR A 48 -9.35 20.88 -10.78
N ALA A 49 -9.73 21.56 -9.67
CA ALA A 49 -9.74 22.97 -9.18
C ALA A 49 -10.16 22.93 -7.68
N SER A 50 -9.65 23.82 -6.81
CA SER A 50 -9.89 23.86 -5.35
C SER A 50 -11.06 24.76 -4.91
N TYR A 51 -11.78 24.41 -3.84
CA TYR A 51 -12.73 25.30 -3.15
C TYR A 51 -12.32 25.58 -1.70
N ASN A 52 -12.28 26.86 -1.35
CA ASN A 52 -12.18 27.36 0.03
C ASN A 52 -13.58 27.55 0.63
N LEU A 53 -13.73 27.27 1.93
CA LEU A 53 -14.91 27.68 2.71
C LEU A 53 -14.46 28.46 3.95
N THR A 54 -15.05 29.64 4.12
CA THR A 54 -14.69 30.65 5.12
C THR A 54 -15.41 30.47 6.46
N GLU A 55 -14.75 31.02 7.47
CA GLU A 55 -14.78 30.68 8.89
C GLU A 55 -15.75 31.58 9.69
N VAL A 56 -17.07 31.51 9.44
CA VAL A 56 -18.04 32.40 10.14
C VAL A 56 -19.28 31.67 10.71
N ALA A 57 -19.45 30.36 10.54
CA ALA A 57 -20.68 29.66 10.98
C ALA A 57 -20.60 28.94 12.35
N LEU A 58 -19.79 29.43 13.29
CA LEU A 58 -19.55 28.76 14.58
C LEU A 58 -19.97 29.66 15.76
N ASN A 59 -21.15 29.44 16.37
CA ASN A 59 -21.21 29.41 17.85
C ASN A 59 -22.49 28.96 18.61
N LEU A 60 -23.58 28.48 18.00
CA LEU A 60 -24.69 27.88 18.80
C LEU A 60 -25.13 26.46 18.38
N ASN A 61 -24.51 25.89 17.34
CA ASN A 61 -24.77 24.53 16.88
C ASN A 61 -23.96 23.45 17.62
N MET A 62 -22.94 23.78 18.41
CA MET A 62 -22.02 22.77 18.96
C MET A 62 -22.63 21.84 20.02
N ILE A 63 -23.57 22.30 20.87
CA ILE A 63 -24.12 21.46 21.95
C ILE A 63 -25.18 20.47 21.45
N ARG A 64 -26.05 20.89 20.51
CA ARG A 64 -27.05 20.01 19.88
C ARG A 64 -26.38 18.96 18.99
N VAL A 65 -25.35 19.35 18.25
CA VAL A 65 -24.54 18.44 17.43
C VAL A 65 -23.84 17.39 18.31
N LYS A 66 -23.21 17.78 19.43
CA LYS A 66 -22.55 16.82 20.34
C LYS A 66 -23.52 15.79 20.95
N LYS A 67 -24.73 16.20 21.33
CA LYS A 67 -25.75 15.26 21.87
C LYS A 67 -26.31 14.33 20.79
N HIS A 68 -26.48 14.82 19.56
CA HIS A 68 -26.90 13.98 18.42
C HIS A 68 -25.81 12.96 18.06
N GLN A 69 -24.56 13.40 17.99
CA GLN A 69 -23.39 12.56 17.73
C GLN A 69 -23.24 11.46 18.79
N ALA A 70 -23.41 11.78 20.08
CA ALA A 70 -23.35 10.78 21.15
C ALA A 70 -24.47 9.74 21.05
N ARG A 71 -25.69 10.14 20.65
CA ARG A 71 -26.83 9.23 20.46
C ARG A 71 -26.68 8.37 19.19
N GLU A 72 -26.13 8.91 18.12
CA GLU A 72 -25.80 8.15 16.91
C GLU A 72 -24.69 7.14 17.16
N GLU A 73 -23.68 7.49 17.96
CA GLU A 73 -22.63 6.56 18.37
C GLU A 73 -23.20 5.42 19.22
N GLU A 74 -24.08 5.72 20.17
CA GLU A 74 -24.74 4.70 21.01
C GLU A 74 -25.65 3.77 20.18
N ASN A 75 -26.38 4.31 19.21
CA ASN A 75 -27.16 3.51 18.27
C ASN A 75 -26.26 2.63 17.38
N ARG A 76 -25.15 3.16 16.87
CA ARG A 76 -24.18 2.41 16.06
C ARG A 76 -23.55 1.26 16.86
N VAL A 77 -23.18 1.51 18.11
CA VAL A 77 -22.66 0.48 19.01
C VAL A 77 -23.72 -0.57 19.31
N THR A 78 -24.99 -0.17 19.49
CA THR A 78 -26.10 -1.09 19.73
C THR A 78 -26.38 -1.98 18.51
N GLU A 79 -26.37 -1.43 17.30
CA GLU A 79 -26.52 -2.18 16.04
C GLU A 79 -25.33 -3.11 15.76
N GLN A 80 -24.10 -2.65 15.99
CA GLN A 80 -22.91 -3.50 15.86
C GLN A 80 -22.97 -4.66 16.86
N ARG A 81 -23.38 -4.38 18.10
CA ARG A 81 -23.52 -5.38 19.15
C ARG A 81 -24.65 -6.36 18.84
N SER A 82 -25.79 -5.91 18.33
CA SER A 82 -26.87 -6.82 17.93
C SER A 82 -26.41 -7.73 16.80
N PHE A 83 -25.71 -7.22 15.78
CA PHE A 83 -25.15 -8.05 14.71
C PHE A 83 -24.18 -9.13 15.20
N LEU A 84 -23.34 -8.80 16.20
CA LEU A 84 -22.39 -9.76 16.78
C LEU A 84 -23.05 -10.79 17.71
N ILE A 85 -24.21 -10.47 18.30
CA ILE A 85 -24.94 -11.34 19.25
C ILE A 85 -26.02 -12.19 18.55
N ASP A 86 -26.62 -11.69 17.46
CA ASP A 86 -27.69 -12.36 16.70
C ASP A 86 -27.22 -13.66 16.01
N ARG A 87 -25.91 -13.92 15.97
CA ARG A 87 -25.30 -15.17 15.49
C ARG A 87 -25.01 -16.20 16.59
N THR A 88 -25.76 -16.16 17.69
CA THR A 88 -25.65 -17.16 18.77
C THR A 88 -26.26 -18.51 18.39
N GLU A 89 -27.08 -18.57 17.34
CA GLU A 89 -27.44 -19.81 16.69
C GLU A 89 -26.35 -20.21 15.70
N SER A 90 -25.86 -21.46 15.82
CA SER A 90 -24.85 -21.97 14.89
C SER A 90 -25.46 -21.99 13.48
N PRO A 91 -24.94 -21.20 12.52
CA PRO A 91 -25.50 -21.21 11.18
C PRO A 91 -25.34 -22.61 10.59
N ASN A 92 -26.32 -23.05 9.81
CA ASN A 92 -26.14 -24.25 8.99
C ASN A 92 -24.84 -24.11 8.17
N PRO A 93 -24.05 -25.18 8.02
CA PRO A 93 -22.87 -25.14 7.16
C PRO A 93 -23.24 -24.57 5.79
N PRO A 94 -22.39 -23.72 5.20
CA PRO A 94 -22.64 -23.20 3.86
C PRO A 94 -22.80 -24.36 2.87
N GLU A 95 -23.68 -24.18 1.90
CA GLU A 95 -23.85 -25.15 0.81
C GLU A 95 -22.52 -25.31 0.05
N VAL A 96 -22.10 -26.56 -0.14
CA VAL A 96 -20.91 -26.88 -0.92
C VAL A 96 -21.29 -26.85 -2.40
N VAL A 97 -20.68 -25.94 -3.16
CA VAL A 97 -20.86 -25.84 -4.61
C VAL A 97 -19.60 -26.30 -5.34
N GLU A 98 -19.77 -27.05 -6.43
CA GLU A 98 -18.66 -27.40 -7.32
C GLU A 98 -18.24 -26.19 -8.16
N PHE A 99 -16.93 -25.91 -8.20
CA PHE A 99 -16.35 -24.83 -8.98
C PHE A 99 -15.29 -25.36 -9.95
N ASN A 100 -15.48 -25.11 -11.25
CA ASN A 100 -14.51 -25.44 -12.30
C ASN A 100 -13.89 -24.16 -12.87
N GLY A 101 -12.58 -23.97 -12.67
CA GLY A 101 -11.83 -22.79 -13.13
C GLY A 101 -10.52 -23.14 -13.82
N ARG A 102 -10.07 -22.27 -14.73
CA ARG A 102 -8.73 -22.33 -15.33
C ARG A 102 -7.81 -21.34 -14.62
N ARG A 103 -6.61 -21.77 -14.25
CA ARG A 103 -5.56 -20.91 -13.67
C ARG A 103 -4.27 -21.03 -14.47
N PHE A 104 -3.46 -19.98 -14.44
CA PHE A 104 -2.10 -20.04 -14.94
C PHE A 104 -1.21 -20.81 -13.97
N VAL A 105 -0.28 -21.61 -14.48
CA VAL A 105 0.82 -22.18 -13.70
C VAL A 105 1.91 -21.12 -13.63
N ARG A 106 2.26 -20.66 -12.42
CA ARG A 106 3.41 -19.77 -12.19
C ARG A 106 4.57 -20.61 -11.68
N ASP A 107 5.77 -20.32 -12.15
CA ASP A 107 6.99 -20.88 -11.58
C ASP A 107 7.34 -20.09 -10.31
N TYR A 108 7.11 -20.70 -9.16
CA TYR A 108 7.34 -20.05 -7.86
C TYR A 108 8.77 -20.22 -7.34
N SER A 109 9.68 -20.83 -8.12
CA SER A 109 11.04 -21.15 -7.65
C SER A 109 11.82 -19.89 -7.26
N GLY A 110 11.80 -18.85 -8.10
CA GLY A 110 12.44 -17.57 -7.83
C GLY A 110 11.88 -16.87 -6.58
N ALA A 111 10.55 -16.73 -6.52
CA ALA A 111 9.88 -16.13 -5.37
C ALA A 111 10.12 -16.89 -4.06
N THR A 112 10.14 -18.22 -4.11
CA THR A 112 10.41 -19.06 -2.93
C THR A 112 11.83 -18.87 -2.45
N ARG A 113 12.81 -18.89 -3.36
CA ARG A 113 14.21 -18.68 -3.02
C ARG A 113 14.44 -17.28 -2.45
N LEU A 114 13.81 -16.27 -3.02
CA LEU A 114 13.95 -14.88 -2.57
C LEU A 114 13.43 -14.70 -1.13
N LYS A 115 12.27 -15.29 -0.80
CA LYS A 115 11.75 -15.29 0.59
C LYS A 115 12.73 -15.90 1.59
N GLN A 116 13.39 -17.01 1.20
CA GLN A 116 14.40 -17.64 2.06
C GLN A 116 15.63 -16.75 2.27
N ILE A 117 16.11 -16.09 1.21
CA ILE A 117 17.24 -15.14 1.30
C ILE A 117 16.91 -14.04 2.31
N TYR A 118 15.71 -13.47 2.24
CA TYR A 118 15.26 -12.46 3.19
C TYR A 118 14.84 -13.02 4.56
N GLY A 119 14.98 -14.32 4.81
CA GLY A 119 14.54 -14.94 6.06
C GLY A 119 13.07 -14.71 6.35
N TYR A 120 12.24 -14.58 5.31
CA TYR A 120 10.82 -14.22 5.39
C TYR A 120 10.54 -12.86 6.08
N SER A 121 11.56 -12.00 6.16
CA SER A 121 11.43 -10.64 6.67
C SER A 121 10.94 -9.70 5.57
N CYS A 122 9.96 -8.88 5.91
CA CYS A 122 9.46 -7.84 5.03
C CYS A 122 10.52 -6.75 4.81
N GLN A 123 10.75 -6.40 3.55
CA GLN A 123 11.71 -5.36 3.18
C GLN A 123 11.28 -3.95 3.59
N VAL A 124 10.04 -3.73 4.02
CA VAL A 124 9.56 -2.41 4.47
C VAL A 124 9.62 -2.27 6.00
N CYS A 125 9.04 -3.20 6.76
CA CYS A 125 9.02 -3.14 8.24
C CYS A 125 10.15 -3.92 8.92
N GLY A 126 10.85 -4.81 8.21
CA GLY A 126 11.73 -5.82 8.80
C GLY A 126 10.98 -6.94 9.54
N CYS A 127 9.65 -6.87 9.63
CA CYS A 127 8.83 -7.81 10.38
C CYS A 127 8.72 -9.17 9.67
N THR A 128 8.76 -10.25 10.45
CA THR A 128 8.58 -11.64 9.99
C THR A 128 7.32 -12.21 10.63
N VAL A 129 6.45 -12.82 9.82
CA VAL A 129 5.28 -13.57 10.34
C VAL A 129 5.74 -14.99 10.64
N ALA A 130 5.97 -15.30 11.91
CA ALA A 130 6.38 -16.65 12.31
C ALA A 130 5.24 -17.67 12.10
N THR A 131 5.62 -18.88 11.67
CA THR A 131 4.70 -20.02 11.54
C THR A 131 5.10 -21.11 12.53
N PHE A 132 4.22 -22.10 12.78
CA PHE A 132 4.59 -23.24 13.64
C PHE A 132 5.79 -24.04 13.12
N GLU A 133 6.10 -23.95 11.82
CA GLU A 133 7.29 -24.55 11.22
C GLU A 133 8.58 -23.95 11.80
N CYS A 134 8.55 -22.68 12.22
CA CYS A 134 9.67 -22.00 12.85
C CYS A 134 10.10 -22.55 14.20
N VAL A 135 9.30 -23.42 14.80
CA VAL A 135 9.70 -24.14 16.00
C VAL A 135 10.76 -25.20 15.69
N ARG A 136 10.88 -25.64 14.43
CA ARG A 136 11.66 -26.81 14.03
C ARG A 136 12.67 -26.56 12.91
N ALA A 137 12.65 -25.38 12.30
CA ALA A 137 13.51 -25.03 11.17
C ALA A 137 13.91 -23.55 11.23
N ASP A 138 15.15 -23.27 10.84
CA ASP A 138 15.63 -21.91 10.59
C ASP A 138 15.11 -21.39 9.23
N ALA A 139 15.15 -20.06 9.03
CA ALA A 139 14.71 -19.40 7.79
C ALA A 139 13.31 -19.84 7.35
N CYS A 140 12.36 -19.68 8.26
CA CYS A 140 10.97 -20.07 8.15
C CYS A 140 10.08 -18.83 8.33
N GLY A 141 8.82 -18.92 7.93
CA GLY A 141 7.84 -17.87 8.17
C GLY A 141 6.89 -17.71 7.02
N TYR A 142 6.09 -16.65 7.09
CA TYR A 142 5.19 -16.25 6.04
C TYR A 142 5.57 -14.86 5.53
N ALA A 143 5.77 -14.79 4.22
CA ALA A 143 6.00 -13.58 3.47
C ALA A 143 5.44 -13.78 2.06
N GLU A 144 5.11 -12.66 1.42
CA GLU A 144 4.55 -12.60 0.09
C GLU A 144 5.54 -11.92 -0.84
N VAL A 145 5.50 -12.28 -2.13
CA VAL A 145 6.30 -11.61 -3.15
C VAL A 145 5.38 -10.70 -3.95
N HIS A 146 5.73 -9.43 -4.00
CA HIS A 146 5.04 -8.43 -4.81
C HIS A 146 5.90 -8.10 -6.02
N HIS A 147 5.33 -8.18 -7.22
CA HIS A 147 6.02 -7.72 -8.43
C HIS A 147 5.93 -6.20 -8.54
N ILE A 148 7.06 -5.51 -8.65
CA ILE A 148 7.09 -4.03 -8.76
C ILE A 148 6.32 -3.60 -10.01
N LYS A 149 6.66 -4.18 -11.16
CA LYS A 149 5.91 -4.14 -12.42
C LYS A 149 5.07 -5.42 -12.53
N PRO A 150 3.72 -5.34 -12.54
CA PRO A 150 2.88 -6.53 -12.56
C PRO A 150 3.07 -7.40 -13.81
N LEU A 151 2.99 -8.73 -13.65
CA LEU A 151 3.17 -9.68 -14.77
C LEU A 151 2.04 -9.62 -15.84
N GLY A 152 0.81 -9.31 -15.42
CA GLY A 152 -0.41 -9.45 -16.24
C GLY A 152 -1.04 -8.13 -16.69
N SER A 153 -2.28 -8.18 -17.20
CA SER A 153 -3.14 -7.01 -17.46
C SER A 153 -2.59 -5.95 -18.44
N GLY A 154 -1.68 -6.36 -19.34
CA GLY A 154 -1.07 -5.47 -20.35
C GLY A 154 0.24 -4.82 -19.89
N HIS A 155 0.61 -4.95 -18.61
CA HIS A 155 1.82 -4.38 -18.02
C HIS A 155 3.09 -5.16 -18.40
N GLN A 156 2.97 -6.49 -18.50
CA GLN A 156 4.03 -7.37 -19.01
C GLN A 156 5.34 -7.26 -18.22
N GLY A 157 5.24 -7.14 -16.89
CA GLY A 157 6.39 -7.21 -16.00
C GLY A 157 7.09 -8.57 -16.10
N PRO A 158 8.42 -8.60 -16.05
CA PRO A 158 9.19 -9.84 -16.08
C PRO A 158 9.14 -10.56 -14.73
N ASP A 159 9.11 -11.90 -14.75
CA ASP A 159 9.01 -12.74 -13.53
C ASP A 159 10.39 -13.16 -13.03
N TYR A 160 11.11 -12.22 -12.39
CA TYR A 160 12.46 -12.47 -11.86
C TYR A 160 12.78 -11.57 -10.65
N PRO A 161 13.83 -11.89 -9.84
CA PRO A 161 14.10 -11.19 -8.58
C PRO A 161 14.21 -9.67 -8.69
N GLY A 162 14.82 -9.13 -9.75
CA GLY A 162 14.94 -7.68 -9.93
C GLY A 162 13.60 -6.94 -10.06
N ASN A 163 12.50 -7.66 -10.24
CA ASN A 163 11.14 -7.13 -10.26
C ASN A 163 10.32 -7.58 -9.03
N MET A 164 10.95 -8.02 -7.93
CA MET A 164 10.25 -8.65 -6.80
C MET A 164 10.63 -8.03 -5.46
N LEU A 165 9.64 -7.71 -4.64
CA LEU A 165 9.81 -7.34 -3.23
C LEU A 165 9.30 -8.46 -2.32
N VAL A 166 10.03 -8.75 -1.24
CA VAL A 166 9.56 -9.63 -0.16
C VAL A 166 8.87 -8.80 0.90
N LEU A 167 7.58 -9.04 1.11
CA LEU A 167 6.73 -8.21 1.96
C LEU A 167 5.91 -9.03 2.96
N CYS A 168 5.51 -8.38 4.06
CA CYS A 168 4.45 -8.89 4.91
C CYS A 168 3.08 -8.65 4.24
N PRO A 169 2.01 -9.34 4.67
CA PRO A 169 0.72 -9.26 4.00
C PRO A 169 0.11 -7.86 4.01
N ASN A 170 0.38 -7.08 5.05
CA ASN A 170 -0.12 -5.71 5.17
C ASN A 170 0.50 -4.80 4.11
N HIS A 171 1.83 -4.84 3.94
CA HIS A 171 2.51 -4.01 2.95
C HIS A 171 2.31 -4.52 1.53
N HIS A 172 2.19 -5.84 1.34
CA HIS A 172 1.80 -6.40 0.05
C HIS A 172 0.45 -5.81 -0.40
N ALA A 173 -0.56 -5.85 0.48
CA ALA A 173 -1.86 -5.25 0.21
C ALA A 173 -1.77 -3.73 -0.01
N ALA A 174 -0.91 -3.01 0.72
CA ALA A 174 -0.74 -1.56 0.55
C ALA A 174 -0.21 -1.19 -0.84
N PHE A 175 0.74 -1.97 -1.38
CA PHE A 175 1.20 -1.80 -2.77
C PHE A 175 0.11 -2.16 -3.79
N ASP A 176 -0.59 -3.29 -3.59
CA ASP A 176 -1.70 -3.71 -4.48
C ASP A 176 -2.85 -2.67 -4.52
N LEU A 177 -3.09 -1.98 -3.40
CA LEU A 177 -4.11 -0.93 -3.26
C LEU A 177 -3.60 0.47 -3.66
N SER A 178 -2.31 0.59 -4.01
CA SER A 178 -1.66 1.85 -4.36
C SER A 178 -1.74 2.91 -3.25
N THR A 179 -1.74 2.48 -1.97
CA THR A 179 -1.58 3.38 -0.82
C THR A 179 -0.13 3.52 -0.41
N MET A 180 0.74 2.65 -0.92
CA MET A 180 2.19 2.66 -0.70
C MET A 180 2.93 2.79 -2.03
N ALA A 181 4.02 3.56 -2.04
CA ALA A 181 4.88 3.79 -3.19
C ALA A 181 6.36 3.60 -2.83
N LEU A 182 7.16 3.22 -3.82
CA LEU A 182 8.62 3.06 -3.71
C LEU A 182 9.30 4.07 -4.62
N ASP A 183 10.21 4.87 -4.08
CA ASP A 183 11.01 5.80 -4.88
C ASP A 183 12.08 5.02 -5.68
N PRO A 184 12.16 5.18 -7.01
CA PRO A 184 13.02 4.36 -7.86
C PRO A 184 14.51 4.71 -7.76
N GLU A 185 14.87 5.86 -7.19
CA GLU A 185 16.26 6.32 -7.08
C GLU A 185 16.82 6.05 -5.68
N THR A 186 16.01 6.32 -4.65
CA THR A 186 16.42 6.24 -3.25
C THR A 186 15.99 4.94 -2.57
N LEU A 187 15.02 4.23 -3.16
CA LEU A 187 14.33 3.08 -2.57
C LEU A 187 13.63 3.39 -1.24
N GLU A 188 13.33 4.66 -0.99
CA GLU A 188 12.48 5.11 0.11
C GLU A 188 11.03 4.72 -0.15
N VAL A 189 10.36 4.29 0.92
CA VAL A 189 8.95 3.90 0.89
C VAL A 189 8.11 5.03 1.46
N TYR A 190 7.01 5.29 0.79
CA TYR A 190 6.04 6.30 1.20
C TYR A 190 4.67 5.65 1.34
N ASP A 191 3.97 5.94 2.44
CA ASP A 191 2.69 5.31 2.78
C ASP A 191 1.62 6.36 3.10
N LEU A 192 0.43 6.19 2.55
CA LEU A 192 -0.73 7.05 2.80
C LEU A 192 -1.43 6.58 4.09
N GLU A 193 -1.36 7.40 5.12
CA GLU A 193 -1.90 7.05 6.44
C GLU A 193 -3.33 7.58 6.67
N ALA A 194 -3.89 7.23 7.83
CA ALA A 194 -5.25 7.59 8.24
C ALA A 194 -5.46 9.11 8.38
N ASP A 195 -4.39 9.88 8.57
CA ASP A 195 -4.39 11.34 8.56
C ASP A 195 -4.49 11.93 7.15
N ARG A 196 -4.48 11.08 6.11
CA ARG A 196 -4.54 11.41 4.67
C ARG A 196 -3.30 12.11 4.15
N GLU A 197 -2.19 11.99 4.88
CA GLU A 197 -0.90 12.49 4.47
C GLU A 197 0.01 11.33 4.06
N LEU A 198 1.01 11.64 3.25
CA LEU A 198 2.01 10.68 2.83
C LEU A 198 3.22 10.74 3.78
N HIS A 199 3.54 9.61 4.40
CA HIS A 199 4.64 9.50 5.35
C HIS A 199 5.79 8.72 4.74
N ASN A 200 6.99 9.31 4.81
CA ASN A 200 8.22 8.60 4.46
C ASN A 200 8.53 7.56 5.55
N LYS A 201 8.58 6.29 5.17
CA LYS A 201 8.88 5.14 6.04
C LYS A 201 10.37 4.77 6.05
N GLY A 202 11.18 5.50 5.30
CA GLY A 202 12.59 5.24 5.09
C GLY A 202 12.84 4.25 3.94
N PRO A 203 14.11 3.92 3.69
CA PRO A 203 14.49 2.97 2.65
C PRO A 203 14.05 1.54 2.99
N ILE A 204 13.82 0.74 1.96
CA ILE A 204 13.67 -0.71 2.14
C ILE A 204 14.95 -1.35 2.69
N PHE A 205 14.78 -2.41 3.46
CA PHE A 205 15.87 -3.29 3.87
C PHE A 205 16.35 -4.13 2.69
N LEU A 206 17.65 -4.07 2.43
CA LEU A 206 18.35 -4.91 1.46
C LEU A 206 19.07 -6.04 2.18
N HIS A 207 19.15 -7.20 1.53
CA HIS A 207 19.93 -8.32 2.04
C HIS A 207 21.44 -8.05 1.83
N GLU A 208 22.29 -8.50 2.74
CA GLU A 208 23.74 -8.26 2.72
C GLU A 208 24.45 -8.81 1.46
N SER A 209 23.90 -9.87 0.86
CA SER A 209 24.40 -10.44 -0.39
C SER A 209 24.13 -9.57 -1.62
N GLY A 210 23.42 -8.45 -1.44
CA GLY A 210 22.88 -7.64 -2.53
C GLY A 210 21.53 -8.17 -3.04
N HIS A 211 20.73 -7.25 -3.58
CA HIS A 211 19.50 -7.52 -4.32
C HIS A 211 19.26 -6.34 -5.27
N ASP A 212 19.67 -6.51 -6.52
CA ASP A 212 19.60 -5.46 -7.53
C ASP A 212 18.23 -5.44 -8.19
N PHE A 213 17.57 -4.28 -8.15
CA PHE A 213 16.29 -4.06 -8.79
C PHE A 213 16.44 -3.59 -10.23
N ASP A 214 15.54 -4.04 -11.07
CA ASP A 214 15.45 -3.59 -12.45
C ASP A 214 15.00 -2.14 -12.50
N SER A 215 15.87 -1.28 -13.01
CA SER A 215 15.57 0.14 -13.14
C SER A 215 14.34 0.44 -14.02
N GLU A 216 14.02 -0.42 -15.00
CA GLU A 216 12.79 -0.29 -15.81
C GLU A 216 11.55 -0.64 -14.99
N CYS A 217 11.64 -1.67 -14.13
CA CYS A 217 10.53 -2.04 -13.25
C CYS A 217 10.33 -1.01 -12.13
N LEU A 218 11.42 -0.43 -11.60
CA LEU A 218 11.34 0.63 -10.60
C LEU A 218 10.71 1.90 -11.16
N ARG A 219 11.10 2.34 -12.35
CA ARG A 219 10.52 3.53 -13.00
C ARG A 219 9.07 3.33 -13.46
N TYR A 220 8.57 2.10 -13.41
CA TYR A 220 7.20 1.77 -13.71
C TYR A 220 6.25 1.99 -12.52
N ALA A 221 6.78 1.89 -11.29
CA ALA A 221 6.04 2.05 -10.04
C ALA A 221 5.66 3.50 -9.75
#